data_AF-K9P5L0-F1
#
_entry.id   AF-K9P5L0-F1
#
_cell.length_a   1.000
_cell.length_b   1.000
_cell.length_c   1.000
_cell.angle_alpha   90.00
_cell.angle_beta   90.00
_cell.angle_gamma   90.00
#
_symmetry.space_group_name_H-M   'P 1'
#
loop_
_entity.id
_entity.type
_entity.pdbx_description
1 polymer ?
#
loop_
_entity_poly.entity_id
_entity_poly.type
_entity_poly.pdbx_seq_one_letter_code
_entity_poly.pdbx_strand_id
1 'polypeptide(L)'
;MTSLLPKLAFVTTGLALGMAVVQPAPIKAAVVDYTFDILIDSGPLTPNSYSGTFSYNSQTFGLTDFSFLFQGTQYDEGDDPNASVIFDNGVFLGLEYSVDTLPAFSFVPGFFDVSEAFFAYDLDAIGSQGGAGSLAFTRVVTPDTSAVPGPLPLLGAAACFGYSRRLRQRIQRTAAVPAPASKPD
;
A
#
# COMPACT_ATOMS: atom_id res chain seq x y z
N MET A 1 -19.98 74.75 25.16
CA MET A 1 -20.15 73.89 23.97
C MET A 1 -18.77 73.33 23.63
N THR A 2 -18.51 72.08 24.01
CA THR A 2 -18.24 70.92 23.10
C THR A 2 -16.75 70.83 22.74
N SER A 3 -16.00 69.74 22.88
CA SER A 3 -16.30 68.32 23.16
C SER A 3 -15.00 67.58 23.51
N LEU A 4 -15.12 66.53 24.34
CA LEU A 4 -14.15 65.45 24.57
C LEU A 4 -13.97 64.57 23.31
N LEU A 5 -12.83 63.87 23.14
CA LEU A 5 -12.67 62.52 22.52
C LEU A 5 -11.17 62.08 22.44
N PRO A 6 -10.83 60.78 22.32
CA PRO A 6 -9.99 60.07 23.29
C PRO A 6 -8.72 59.37 22.72
N LYS A 7 -7.91 58.82 23.64
CA LYS A 7 -6.78 57.90 23.40
C LYS A 7 -7.22 56.66 22.60
N LEU A 8 -6.58 56.40 21.44
CA LEU A 8 -6.58 55.09 20.79
C LEU A 8 -5.30 54.34 21.19
N ALA A 9 -5.45 53.28 21.98
CA ALA A 9 -4.44 52.25 22.14
C ALA A 9 -4.60 51.24 21.01
N PHE A 10 -3.61 51.14 20.12
CA PHE A 10 -3.56 50.12 19.08
C PHE A 10 -3.05 48.83 19.69
N VAL A 11 -3.92 47.83 19.85
CA VAL A 11 -3.54 46.46 20.25
C VAL A 11 -3.40 45.64 18.97
N THR A 12 -2.17 45.48 18.50
CA THR A 12 -1.82 44.61 17.37
C THR A 12 -1.63 43.19 17.89
N THR A 13 -2.65 42.35 17.79
CA THR A 13 -2.51 40.89 17.95
C THR A 13 -1.83 40.32 16.72
N GLY A 14 -0.53 40.04 16.82
CA GLY A 14 0.24 39.32 15.81
C GLY A 14 -0.14 37.84 15.82
N LEU A 15 -0.66 37.36 14.69
CA LEU A 15 -0.99 35.96 14.46
C LEU A 15 0.29 35.27 13.96
N ALA A 16 1.02 34.60 14.85
CA ALA A 16 2.21 33.84 14.48
C ALA A 16 1.77 32.53 13.79
N LEU A 17 1.91 32.49 12.47
CA LEU A 17 1.68 31.30 11.65
C LEU A 17 2.94 30.42 11.72
N GLY A 18 2.94 29.43 12.61
CA GLY A 18 4.03 28.45 12.69
C GLY A 18 4.01 27.55 11.46
N MET A 19 5.05 27.65 10.62
CA MET A 19 5.27 26.68 9.54
C MET A 19 5.68 25.34 10.17
N ALA A 20 4.77 24.37 10.16
CA ALA A 20 5.12 22.99 10.43
C ALA A 20 5.93 22.47 9.23
N VAL A 21 7.21 22.17 9.45
CA VAL A 21 8.02 21.44 8.49
C VAL A 21 7.41 20.04 8.37
N VAL A 22 6.74 19.79 7.25
CA VAL A 22 6.35 18.44 6.83
C VAL A 22 7.66 17.75 6.45
N GLN A 23 8.21 16.96 7.37
CA GLN A 23 9.32 16.09 7.02
C GLN A 23 8.78 15.01 6.06
N PRO A 24 9.36 14.81 4.86
CA PRO A 24 8.99 13.68 4.02
C PRO A 24 9.27 12.41 4.82
N ALA A 25 8.27 11.54 4.93
CA ALA A 25 8.44 10.24 5.55
C ALA A 25 9.60 9.49 4.85
N PRO A 26 10.42 8.73 5.57
CA PRO A 26 11.46 7.93 4.95
C PRO A 26 10.81 6.99 3.94
N ILE A 27 11.24 7.06 2.67
CA ILE A 27 10.91 6.07 1.65
C ILE A 27 11.67 4.81 2.07
N LYS A 28 11.07 3.97 2.92
CA LYS A 28 11.56 2.61 3.11
C LYS A 28 11.47 1.92 1.76
N ALA A 29 12.52 1.19 1.37
CA ALA A 29 12.45 0.27 0.26
C ALA A 29 11.20 -0.61 0.46
N ALA A 30 10.26 -0.50 -0.47
CA ALA A 30 9.03 -1.26 -0.40
C ALA A 30 9.37 -2.68 -0.83
N VAL A 31 9.17 -3.64 0.07
CA VAL A 31 9.13 -5.06 -0.28
C VAL A 31 7.81 -5.29 -1.00
N VAL A 32 7.87 -5.99 -2.13
CA VAL A 32 6.69 -6.31 -2.93
C VAL A 32 6.54 -7.82 -2.96
N ASP A 33 5.36 -8.29 -2.56
CA ASP A 33 5.05 -9.70 -2.39
C ASP A 33 4.24 -10.24 -3.58
N TYR A 34 4.54 -11.47 -3.99
CA TYR A 34 3.88 -12.18 -5.07
C TYR A 34 3.64 -13.65 -4.70
N THR A 35 2.57 -14.21 -5.24
CA THR A 35 2.39 -15.66 -5.36
C THR A 35 2.51 -16.05 -6.83
N PHE A 36 2.92 -17.28 -7.08
CA PHE A 36 2.92 -17.85 -8.42
C PHE A 36 2.31 -19.25 -8.42
N ASP A 37 1.71 -19.58 -9.55
CA ASP A 37 1.16 -20.90 -9.85
C ASP A 37 1.79 -21.41 -11.14
N ILE A 38 2.16 -22.69 -11.14
CA ILE A 38 2.72 -23.41 -12.29
C ILE A 38 1.73 -24.49 -12.69
N LEU A 39 1.37 -24.51 -13.96
CA LEU A 39 0.64 -25.62 -14.57
C LEU A 39 1.55 -26.35 -15.55
N ILE A 40 1.96 -27.57 -15.20
CA ILE A 40 2.80 -28.41 -16.07
C ILE A 40 1.95 -28.92 -17.23
N ASP A 41 2.35 -28.59 -18.45
CA ASP A 41 1.67 -28.94 -19.70
C ASP A 41 2.50 -29.87 -20.59
N SER A 42 3.76 -30.14 -20.21
CA SER A 42 4.67 -31.02 -20.93
C SER A 42 5.63 -31.78 -20.03
N GLY A 43 6.16 -32.89 -20.55
CA GLY A 43 7.07 -33.77 -19.83
C GLY A 43 6.38 -34.72 -18.84
N PRO A 44 7.17 -35.52 -18.10
CA PRO A 44 6.67 -36.62 -17.27
C PRO A 44 5.86 -36.17 -16.04
N LEU A 45 5.96 -34.90 -15.63
CA LEU A 45 5.20 -34.37 -14.50
C LEU A 45 3.80 -33.86 -14.89
N THR A 46 3.41 -33.91 -16.17
CA THR A 46 2.05 -33.56 -16.59
C THR A 46 1.05 -34.52 -15.94
N PRO A 47 -0.10 -34.05 -15.41
CA PRO A 47 -0.65 -32.68 -15.40
C PRO A 47 -0.51 -31.99 -14.02
N ASN A 48 0.60 -32.22 -13.31
CA ASN A 48 0.77 -31.66 -11.97
C ASN A 48 0.78 -30.14 -11.98
N SER A 49 0.42 -29.55 -10.85
CA SER A 49 0.56 -28.14 -10.58
C SER A 49 1.40 -27.91 -9.33
N TYR A 50 2.11 -26.79 -9.32
CA TYR A 50 2.90 -26.33 -8.19
C TYR A 50 2.58 -24.87 -7.91
N SER A 51 2.88 -24.41 -6.71
CA SER A 51 2.74 -23.01 -6.35
C SER A 51 3.81 -22.61 -5.35
N GLY A 52 4.01 -21.30 -5.22
CA GLY A 52 4.98 -20.75 -4.31
C GLY A 52 4.80 -19.25 -4.14
N THR A 53 5.74 -18.66 -3.42
CA THR A 53 5.74 -17.24 -3.10
C THR A 53 7.13 -16.66 -3.29
N PHE A 54 7.19 -15.38 -3.62
CA PHE A 54 8.43 -14.63 -3.55
C PHE A 54 8.14 -13.18 -3.20
N SER A 55 9.16 -12.53 -2.65
CA SER A 55 9.17 -11.11 -2.40
C SER A 55 10.45 -10.50 -2.97
N TYR A 56 10.38 -9.27 -3.47
CA TYR A 56 11.55 -8.57 -3.99
C TYR A 56 11.64 -7.14 -3.47
N ASN A 57 12.86 -6.60 -3.51
CA ASN A 57 13.11 -5.21 -3.19
C ASN A 57 12.81 -4.33 -4.41
N SER A 58 11.86 -3.40 -4.29
CA SER A 58 11.47 -2.49 -5.38
C SER A 58 12.58 -1.57 -5.92
N GLN A 59 13.72 -1.46 -5.25
CA GLN A 59 14.84 -0.63 -5.68
C GLN A 59 15.91 -1.44 -6.43
N THR A 60 16.15 -2.68 -6.01
CA THR A 60 17.22 -3.53 -6.58
C THR A 60 16.68 -4.63 -7.49
N PHE A 61 15.39 -4.93 -7.42
CA PHE A 61 14.70 -6.02 -8.12
C PHE A 61 15.19 -7.44 -7.76
N GLY A 62 16.19 -7.55 -6.88
CA GLY A 62 16.60 -8.82 -6.30
C GLY A 62 15.59 -9.36 -5.30
N LEU A 63 15.52 -10.68 -5.21
CA LEU A 63 14.64 -11.36 -4.27
C LEU A 63 15.09 -11.12 -2.83
N THR A 64 14.11 -11.00 -1.95
CA THR A 64 14.32 -10.89 -0.50
C THR A 64 13.79 -12.10 0.25
N ASP A 65 12.88 -12.85 -0.37
CA ASP A 65 12.30 -14.09 0.15
C ASP A 65 11.83 -14.92 -1.07
N PHE A 66 12.07 -16.22 -1.05
CA PHE A 66 11.54 -17.15 -2.05
C PHE A 66 11.14 -18.46 -1.36
N SER A 67 10.01 -19.03 -1.75
CA SER A 67 9.58 -20.33 -1.23
C SER A 67 8.90 -21.12 -2.31
N PHE A 68 9.53 -22.23 -2.69
CA PHE A 68 9.03 -23.15 -3.69
C PHE A 68 9.35 -24.59 -3.32
N LEU A 69 8.31 -25.42 -3.23
CA LEU A 69 8.47 -26.86 -3.01
C LEU A 69 8.35 -27.59 -4.35
N PHE A 70 9.47 -28.07 -4.88
CA PHE A 70 9.51 -28.78 -6.14
C PHE A 70 10.11 -30.17 -5.95
N GLN A 71 9.37 -31.20 -6.39
CA GLN A 71 9.78 -32.61 -6.28
C GLN A 71 10.19 -33.06 -4.86
N GLY A 72 9.65 -32.41 -3.82
CA GLY A 72 9.94 -32.71 -2.43
C GLY A 72 11.13 -31.93 -1.84
N THR A 73 11.80 -31.11 -2.64
CA THR A 73 12.87 -30.21 -2.21
C THR A 73 12.33 -28.78 -2.05
N GLN A 74 12.60 -28.17 -0.90
CA GLN A 74 12.31 -26.76 -0.65
C GLN A 74 13.45 -25.92 -1.20
N TYR A 75 13.11 -24.94 -2.03
CA TYR A 75 14.03 -23.96 -2.60
C TYR A 75 13.75 -22.58 -2.00
N ASP A 76 14.81 -21.79 -1.82
CA ASP A 76 14.78 -20.45 -1.26
C ASP A 76 15.64 -19.46 -2.07
N GLU A 77 15.72 -18.20 -1.62
CA GLU A 77 16.46 -17.15 -2.33
C GLU A 77 17.99 -17.35 -2.29
N GLY A 78 18.48 -18.24 -1.43
CA GLY A 78 19.89 -18.59 -1.34
C GLY A 78 20.36 -19.53 -2.44
N ASP A 79 19.45 -20.30 -3.06
CA ASP A 79 19.79 -21.26 -4.12
C ASP A 79 20.12 -20.55 -5.45
N ASP A 80 19.57 -19.36 -5.70
CA ASP A 80 19.94 -18.49 -6.81
C ASP A 80 20.17 -17.04 -6.32
N PRO A 81 21.42 -16.67 -6.00
CA PRO A 81 21.74 -15.34 -5.50
C PRO A 81 21.64 -14.23 -6.57
N ASN A 82 21.49 -14.60 -7.84
CA ASN A 82 21.32 -13.64 -8.94
C ASN A 82 19.85 -13.50 -9.36
N ALA A 83 18.94 -14.24 -8.71
CA ALA A 83 17.52 -14.18 -9.03
C ALA A 83 16.98 -12.76 -8.91
N SER A 84 16.16 -12.37 -9.90
CA SER A 84 15.57 -11.05 -9.94
C SER A 84 14.24 -11.04 -10.68
N VAL A 85 13.43 -10.03 -10.39
CA VAL A 85 12.23 -9.75 -11.19
C VAL A 85 12.59 -8.88 -12.39
N ILE A 86 12.03 -9.23 -13.54
CA ILE A 86 12.32 -8.54 -14.80
C ILE A 86 11.17 -7.61 -15.16
N PHE A 87 11.53 -6.39 -15.55
CA PHE A 87 10.61 -5.37 -16.05
C PHE A 87 11.10 -4.82 -17.38
N ASP A 88 10.16 -4.54 -18.29
CA ASP A 88 10.41 -3.70 -19.46
C ASP A 88 9.43 -2.53 -19.48
N ASN A 89 9.94 -1.30 -19.58
CA ASN A 89 9.12 -0.08 -19.60
C ASN A 89 8.07 0.01 -18.46
N GLY A 90 8.38 -0.58 -17.30
CA GLY A 90 7.48 -0.64 -16.13
C GLY A 90 6.43 -1.76 -16.17
N VAL A 91 6.41 -2.58 -17.23
CA VAL A 91 5.62 -3.81 -17.33
C VAL A 91 6.39 -4.95 -16.68
N PHE A 92 5.75 -5.67 -15.77
CA PHE A 92 6.32 -6.87 -15.16
C PHE A 92 6.34 -8.00 -16.19
N LEU A 93 7.52 -8.59 -16.42
CA LEU A 93 7.72 -9.67 -17.39
C LEU A 93 7.84 -11.04 -16.72
N GLY A 94 8.18 -11.09 -15.44
CA GLY A 94 8.25 -12.33 -14.69
C GLY A 94 9.41 -12.36 -13.69
N LEU A 95 9.71 -13.58 -13.26
CA LEU A 95 10.82 -13.92 -12.38
C LEU A 95 11.90 -14.61 -13.21
N GLU A 96 13.14 -14.16 -13.07
CA GLU A 96 14.33 -14.89 -13.47
C GLU A 96 14.91 -15.58 -12.23
N TYR A 97 14.85 -16.91 -12.22
CA TYR A 97 15.35 -17.76 -11.14
C TYR A 97 15.74 -19.10 -11.73
N SER A 98 16.91 -19.65 -11.38
CA SER A 98 17.40 -20.90 -11.93
C SER A 98 18.19 -21.72 -10.93
N VAL A 99 17.99 -23.03 -10.96
CA VAL A 99 18.75 -23.99 -10.18
C VAL A 99 19.26 -25.07 -11.12
N ASP A 100 20.58 -25.21 -11.20
CA ASP A 100 21.25 -26.16 -12.10
C ASP A 100 21.45 -27.56 -11.46
N THR A 101 21.21 -27.70 -10.16
CA THR A 101 21.34 -28.98 -9.46
C THR A 101 20.06 -29.80 -9.58
N LEU A 102 20.18 -31.09 -9.89
CA LEU A 102 19.02 -31.95 -10.08
C LEU A 102 18.17 -32.09 -8.79
N PRO A 103 16.82 -31.95 -8.89
CA PRO A 103 16.08 -31.61 -10.10
C PRO A 103 16.30 -30.14 -10.48
N ALA A 104 16.78 -29.92 -11.71
CA ALA A 104 17.11 -28.60 -12.22
C ALA A 104 15.86 -27.92 -12.77
N PHE A 105 15.76 -26.62 -12.63
CA PHE A 105 14.65 -25.86 -13.19
C PHE A 105 15.00 -24.40 -13.40
N SER A 106 14.18 -23.72 -14.19
CA SER A 106 14.27 -22.29 -14.40
C SER A 106 12.88 -21.67 -14.57
N PHE A 107 12.71 -20.52 -13.93
CA PHE A 107 11.67 -19.56 -14.23
C PHE A 107 12.23 -18.64 -15.31
N VAL A 108 11.57 -18.63 -16.46
CA VAL A 108 11.95 -17.80 -17.60
C VAL A 108 10.91 -16.69 -17.74
N PRO A 109 11.31 -15.41 -17.65
CA PRO A 109 10.40 -14.30 -17.84
C PRO A 109 9.93 -14.21 -19.29
N GLY A 110 8.77 -13.59 -19.50
CA GLY A 110 8.28 -13.26 -20.83
C GLY A 110 9.14 -12.20 -21.51
N PHE A 111 8.96 -12.01 -22.81
CA PHE A 111 9.72 -11.01 -23.56
C PHE A 111 9.01 -9.67 -23.62
N PHE A 112 7.69 -9.68 -23.88
CA PHE A 112 6.86 -8.46 -23.89
C PHE A 112 5.77 -8.45 -22.82
N ASP A 113 5.35 -9.62 -22.37
CA ASP A 113 4.24 -9.77 -21.44
C ASP A 113 4.47 -10.96 -20.50
N VAL A 114 4.00 -10.84 -19.26
CA VAL A 114 4.13 -11.90 -18.24
C VAL A 114 3.45 -13.21 -18.63
N SER A 115 2.44 -13.18 -19.50
CA SER A 115 1.77 -14.39 -20.00
C SER A 115 2.66 -15.27 -20.88
N GLU A 116 3.79 -14.76 -21.35
CA GLU A 116 4.83 -15.53 -22.05
C GLU A 116 5.81 -16.21 -21.09
N ALA A 117 5.79 -15.86 -19.81
CA ALA A 117 6.65 -16.47 -18.81
C ALA A 117 6.32 -17.96 -18.66
N PHE A 118 7.36 -18.78 -18.53
CA PHE A 118 7.21 -20.23 -18.40
C PHE A 118 8.20 -20.81 -17.39
N PHE A 119 7.83 -21.95 -16.85
CA PHE A 119 8.66 -22.78 -16.01
C PHE A 119 9.21 -23.92 -16.85
N ALA A 120 10.51 -24.19 -16.76
CA ALA A 120 11.14 -25.36 -17.36
C ALA A 120 11.85 -26.17 -16.28
N TYR A 121 11.83 -27.49 -16.41
CA TYR A 121 12.53 -28.39 -15.50
C TYR A 121 13.25 -29.50 -16.24
N ASP A 122 14.25 -30.07 -15.57
CA ASP A 122 14.88 -31.33 -15.92
C ASP A 122 15.12 -32.16 -14.65
N LEU A 123 14.58 -33.37 -14.63
CA LEU A 123 14.70 -34.29 -13.49
C LEU A 123 15.94 -35.18 -13.56
N ASP A 124 16.56 -35.31 -14.74
CA ASP A 124 17.66 -36.24 -14.95
C ASP A 124 18.60 -35.77 -16.06
N ALA A 125 19.90 -35.70 -15.76
CA ALA A 125 20.93 -35.23 -16.69
C ALA A 125 21.07 -36.07 -17.98
N ILE A 126 20.53 -37.29 -18.01
CA ILE A 126 20.69 -38.22 -19.15
C ILE A 126 19.34 -38.67 -19.73
N GLY A 127 18.27 -38.64 -18.93
CA GLY A 127 17.01 -39.35 -19.20
C GLY A 127 15.96 -38.62 -20.04
N SER A 128 16.20 -37.39 -20.52
CA SER A 128 15.16 -36.55 -21.16
C SER A 128 13.88 -36.48 -20.32
N GLN A 129 14.02 -36.32 -18.99
CA GLN A 129 12.91 -36.21 -18.06
C GLN A 129 12.51 -34.76 -17.81
N GLY A 130 12.82 -33.89 -18.76
CA GLY A 130 12.44 -32.49 -18.72
C GLY A 130 11.05 -32.23 -19.24
N GLY A 131 10.58 -31.03 -18.93
CA GLY A 131 9.30 -30.51 -19.37
C GLY A 131 9.17 -29.05 -19.06
N ALA A 132 8.00 -28.51 -19.34
CA ALA A 132 7.67 -27.12 -19.10
C ALA A 132 6.24 -26.97 -18.58
N GLY A 133 5.96 -25.77 -18.11
CA GLY A 133 4.64 -25.35 -17.68
C GLY A 133 4.45 -23.85 -17.81
N SER A 134 3.20 -23.44 -17.85
CA SER A 134 2.82 -22.02 -17.83
C SER A 134 2.92 -21.45 -16.41
N LEU A 135 3.30 -20.17 -16.31
CA LEU A 135 3.36 -19.42 -15.07
C LEU A 135 2.24 -18.39 -14.98
N ALA A 136 1.62 -18.30 -13.80
CA ALA A 136 0.71 -17.22 -13.46
C ALA A 136 1.20 -16.54 -12.19
N PHE A 137 1.26 -15.21 -12.19
CA PHE A 137 1.73 -14.41 -11.07
C PHE A 137 0.60 -13.55 -10.50
N THR A 138 0.46 -13.55 -9.18
CA THR A 138 -0.51 -12.70 -8.47
C THR A 138 0.22 -11.85 -7.45
N ARG A 139 0.13 -10.52 -7.61
CA ARG A 139 0.69 -9.58 -6.64
C ARG A 139 -0.15 -9.59 -5.36
N VAL A 140 0.50 -9.78 -4.22
CA VAL A 140 -0.14 -9.67 -2.91
C VAL A 140 -0.12 -8.20 -2.48
N VAL A 141 -1.30 -7.62 -2.31
CA VAL A 141 -1.45 -6.23 -1.85
C VAL A 141 -1.91 -6.25 -0.41
N THR A 142 -0.96 -6.07 0.52
CA THR A 142 -1.31 -5.81 1.92
C THR A 142 -1.78 -4.35 2.02
N PRO A 143 -3.01 -4.07 2.47
CA PRO A 143 -3.45 -2.70 2.65
C PRO A 143 -2.67 -2.04 3.78
N ASP A 144 -2.09 -0.86 3.50
CA ASP A 144 -1.48 -0.02 4.52
C ASP A 144 -2.54 0.39 5.56
N THR A 145 -2.49 -0.23 6.73
CA THR A 145 -3.38 0.11 7.86
C THR A 145 -2.94 1.40 8.59
N SER A 146 -2.02 2.18 8.03
CA SER A 146 -1.51 3.41 8.65
C SER A 146 -2.48 4.59 8.60
N ALA A 147 -3.72 4.40 8.15
CA ALA A 147 -4.79 5.38 8.34
C ALA A 147 -5.23 5.41 9.81
N VAL A 148 -4.32 5.78 10.72
CA VAL A 148 -4.71 6.27 12.04
C VAL A 148 -5.41 7.61 11.79
N PRO A 149 -6.69 7.77 12.13
CA PRO A 149 -7.35 9.06 12.05
C PRO A 149 -6.63 10.00 13.02
N GLY A 150 -5.77 10.87 12.50
CA GLY A 150 -5.22 11.97 13.29
C GLY A 150 -6.35 12.79 13.92
N PRO A 151 -6.11 13.55 15.01
CA PRO A 151 -7.15 14.17 15.85
C PRO A 151 -8.02 15.24 15.16
N LEU A 152 -7.95 15.39 13.84
CA LEU A 152 -8.81 16.27 13.04
C LEU A 152 -10.33 16.08 13.28
N PRO A 153 -10.88 14.88 13.55
CA PRO A 153 -12.29 14.74 13.92
C PRO A 153 -12.65 15.44 15.24
N LEU A 154 -11.70 15.58 16.18
CA LEU A 154 -11.94 16.23 17.48
C LEU A 154 -12.06 17.75 17.35
N LEU A 155 -11.26 18.39 16.48
CA LEU A 155 -11.37 19.83 16.21
C LEU A 155 -12.64 20.16 15.41
N GLY A 156 -13.02 19.31 14.45
CA GLY A 156 -14.30 19.42 13.74
C GLY A 156 -15.51 19.28 14.67
N ALA A 157 -15.48 18.30 15.58
CA ALA A 157 -16.52 18.11 16.58
C ALA A 157 -16.63 19.32 17.54
N ALA A 158 -15.51 19.87 18.01
CA ALA A 158 -15.50 21.05 18.89
C ALA A 158 -16.12 22.30 18.22
N ALA A 159 -15.87 22.52 16.93
CA ALA A 159 -16.47 23.63 16.19
C ALA A 159 -18.01 23.49 16.07
N CYS A 160 -18.50 22.28 15.81
CA CYS A 160 -19.94 21.99 15.70
C CYS A 160 -20.68 22.16 17.05
N PHE A 161 -20.10 21.72 18.17
CA PHE A 161 -20.70 21.93 19.49
C PHE A 161 -20.63 23.38 19.98
N GLY A 162 -19.61 24.15 19.56
CA GLY A 162 -19.51 25.58 19.87
C GLY A 162 -20.61 26.43 19.21
N TYR A 163 -20.94 26.13 17.94
CA TYR A 163 -21.95 26.89 17.18
C TYR A 163 -23.38 26.63 17.68
N SER A 164 -23.69 25.39 18.09
CA SER A 164 -25.03 25.01 18.60
C SER A 164 -25.41 25.75 19.89
N ARG A 165 -24.44 25.97 20.79
CA ARG A 165 -24.66 26.70 22.06
C ARG A 165 -24.99 28.18 21.82
N ARG A 166 -24.39 28.80 20.80
CA ARG A 166 -24.62 30.21 20.43
C ARG A 166 -25.98 30.42 19.75
N LEU A 167 -26.46 29.45 18.98
CA LEU A 167 -27.80 29.48 18.38
C LEU A 167 -28.90 29.39 19.45
N ARG A 168 -28.75 28.49 20.44
CA ARG A 168 -29.73 28.31 21.52
C ARG A 168 -29.94 29.59 22.35
N GLN A 169 -28.86 30.32 22.63
CA GLN A 169 -28.93 31.59 23.36
C GLN A 169 -29.70 32.68 22.60
N ARG A 170 -29.69 32.66 21.27
CA ARG A 170 -30.46 33.63 20.46
C ARG A 170 -31.95 33.34 20.52
N ILE A 171 -32.35 32.07 20.41
CA ILE A 171 -33.76 31.65 20.45
C ILE A 171 -34.40 32.00 21.80
N GLN A 172 -33.69 31.75 22.91
CA GLN A 172 -34.20 32.06 24.25
C GLN A 172 -34.35 33.57 24.51
N ARG A 173 -33.54 34.42 23.86
CA ARG A 173 -33.69 35.88 23.97
C ARG A 173 -34.87 36.43 23.17
N THR A 174 -35.25 35.78 22.07
CA THR A 174 -36.43 36.16 21.28
C THR A 174 -37.74 35.74 21.95
N ALA A 175 -37.75 34.67 22.74
CA ALA A 175 -38.93 34.20 23.47
C ALA A 175 -39.30 35.05 24.71
N ALA A 176 -38.46 36.00 25.11
CA ALA A 176 -38.66 36.84 26.30
C ALA A 176 -39.16 38.25 25.95
N VAL A 177 -40.19 38.36 25.10
CA VAL A 177 -40.97 39.60 24.96
C VAL A 177 -42.15 39.51 25.93
N PRO A 178 -42.18 40.28 27.03
CA PRO A 178 -43.28 40.24 27.99
C PRO A 178 -44.54 40.85 27.37
N ALA A 179 -45.68 40.18 27.57
CA ALA A 179 -46.99 40.66 27.16
C ALA A 179 -47.31 42.03 27.81
N PRO A 180 -47.89 43.00 27.07
CA PRO A 180 -48.21 44.30 27.63
C PRO A 180 -49.33 44.20 28.68
N ALA A 181 -49.10 44.87 29.81
CA ALA A 181 -50.00 44.93 30.95
C ALA A 181 -51.37 45.52 30.59
N SER A 182 -52.43 44.79 30.92
CA SER A 182 -53.81 45.30 30.89
C SER A 182 -53.99 46.35 31.98
N LYS A 183 -54.42 47.56 31.61
CA LYS A 183 -54.83 48.62 32.53
C LYS A 183 -56.17 48.25 33.21
N PRO A 184 -56.37 48.62 34.49
CA PRO A 184 -57.65 48.46 35.16
C PRO A 184 -58.56 49.66 34.91
N ASP A 185 -59.85 49.40 34.69
CA ASP A 185 -60.97 50.33 34.91
C ASP A 185 -61.83 49.78 36.05
#